data_AF-A0A518MQL5-F1
#
_entry.id   AF-A0A518MQL5-F1
#
_cell.length_a   1.000
_cell.length_b   1.000
_cell.length_c   1.000
_cell.angle_alpha   90.00
_cell.angle_beta   90.00
_cell.angle_gamma   90.00
#
_symmetry.space_group_name_H-M   'P 1'
#
loop_
_entity.id
_entity.type
_entity.pdbx_description
1 polymer ?
#
loop_
_entity_poly.entity_id
_entity_poly.type
_entity_poly.pdbx_seq_one_letter_code
_entity_poly.pdbx_strand_id
1 'polypeptide(L)'
;MNTNSSFFVYTLPKSNSLGHYVKNKDIVCGLKKVIDTFEKNFAGYQCGNTQLEIFFKKDNEQELILAQQTISKMNIFLGLPVHKWENSGNEYIKTSIRWESSSKNILDILEFLKVNKNEVLPLFHFTLLQFYHYGTTVTENAQINYIIDSGKLFVDLYMILPYSSNEERMYQVIASLYKELPFNLNSKNFRRFGLNKNRRAFWRLDSETLQLLESYLENKSG
;
A
#
# COMPACT_ATOMS: atom_id res chain seq x y z
N MET A 1 -0.28 -21.48 -3.62
CA MET A 1 0.58 -21.52 -2.42
C MET A 1 0.36 -22.83 -1.68
N ASN A 2 1.43 -23.52 -1.28
CA ASN A 2 1.33 -24.75 -0.47
C ASN A 2 0.65 -24.43 0.87
N THR A 3 -0.40 -25.18 1.21
CA THR A 3 -1.23 -24.94 2.40
C THR A 3 -0.52 -25.27 3.71
N ASN A 4 0.51 -26.13 3.67
CA ASN A 4 1.31 -26.53 4.82
C ASN A 4 2.54 -25.63 5.06
N SER A 5 2.80 -24.67 4.17
CA SER A 5 3.92 -23.74 4.31
C SER A 5 3.55 -22.53 5.16
N SER A 6 4.52 -22.01 5.89
CA SER A 6 4.42 -20.73 6.59
C SER A 6 5.20 -19.66 5.87
N PHE A 7 4.60 -18.50 5.72
CA PHE A 7 5.13 -17.36 4.99
C PHE A 7 5.45 -16.23 5.95
N PHE A 8 6.33 -15.32 5.53
CA PHE A 8 6.54 -14.07 6.24
C PHE A 8 5.55 -13.03 5.74
N VAL A 9 5.00 -12.27 6.67
CA VAL A 9 4.11 -11.16 6.38
C VAL A 9 4.65 -9.90 7.02
N TYR A 10 4.74 -8.83 6.25
CA TYR A 10 5.04 -7.51 6.78
C TYR A 10 3.73 -6.75 7.02
N THR A 11 3.58 -6.17 8.20
CA THR A 11 2.45 -5.31 8.58
C THR A 11 2.96 -4.09 9.32
N LEU A 12 2.40 -2.91 9.08
CA LEU A 12 2.73 -1.72 9.87
C LEU A 12 2.53 -1.93 11.39
N PRO A 13 3.30 -1.21 12.23
CA PRO A 13 3.08 -1.24 13.67
C PRO A 13 1.77 -0.53 14.01
N LYS A 14 1.01 -1.09 14.97
CA LYS A 14 -0.29 -0.55 15.42
C LYS A 14 -0.25 0.91 15.91
N SER A 15 0.93 1.42 16.27
CA SER A 15 1.12 2.76 16.84
C SER A 15 1.34 3.87 15.80
N ASN A 16 1.40 3.57 14.50
CA ASN A 16 1.54 4.57 13.45
C ASN A 16 0.40 4.39 12.43
N SER A 17 -0.58 5.29 12.46
CA SER A 17 -1.85 5.14 11.74
C SER A 17 -1.78 5.41 10.24
N LEU A 18 -0.74 6.12 9.77
CA LEU A 18 -0.64 6.57 8.36
C LEU A 18 0.40 5.80 7.55
N GLY A 19 1.37 5.16 8.21
CA GLY A 19 2.41 4.35 7.58
C GLY A 19 3.82 4.93 7.55
N HIS A 20 4.64 4.42 6.64
CA HIS A 20 6.04 4.80 6.48
C HIS A 20 6.17 6.13 5.76
N TYR A 21 6.77 7.12 6.40
CA TYR A 21 7.07 8.39 5.75
C TYR A 21 8.15 8.22 4.68
N VAL A 22 7.85 8.63 3.45
CA VAL A 22 8.79 8.66 2.32
C VAL A 22 9.47 10.03 2.27
N LYS A 23 10.78 10.08 2.51
CA LYS A 23 11.60 11.31 2.48
C LYS A 23 11.89 11.78 1.04
N ASN A 24 10.87 11.93 0.20
CA ASN A 24 10.98 12.53 -1.13
C ASN A 24 10.05 13.75 -1.21
N LYS A 25 10.56 14.87 -1.76
CA LYS A 25 9.75 16.09 -1.99
C LYS A 25 8.79 15.92 -3.17
N ASP A 26 9.17 15.12 -4.15
CA ASP A 26 8.30 14.74 -5.26
C ASP A 26 7.59 13.42 -4.89
N ILE A 27 6.28 13.52 -4.62
CA ILE A 27 5.43 12.40 -4.23
C ILE A 27 5.42 11.31 -5.32
N VAL A 28 5.29 11.71 -6.59
CA VAL A 28 5.23 10.77 -7.72
C VAL A 28 6.54 10.02 -7.86
N CYS A 29 7.67 10.73 -7.75
CA CYS A 29 9.00 10.11 -7.79
C CYS A 29 9.24 9.19 -6.59
N GLY A 30 8.91 9.63 -5.37
CA GLY A 30 9.07 8.85 -4.15
C GLY A 30 8.28 7.56 -4.18
N LEU A 31 7.06 7.64 -4.67
CA LEU A 31 6.18 6.50 -4.90
C LEU A 31 6.70 5.54 -5.97
N LYS A 32 7.06 6.07 -7.14
CA LYS A 32 7.62 5.25 -8.22
C LYS A 32 8.80 4.41 -7.72
N LYS A 33 9.67 5.00 -6.89
CA LYS A 33 10.78 4.25 -6.26
C LYS A 33 10.29 3.09 -5.38
N VAL A 34 9.21 3.26 -4.61
CA VAL A 34 8.64 2.18 -3.79
C VAL A 34 8.12 1.04 -4.68
N ILE A 35 7.34 1.38 -5.71
CA ILE A 35 6.77 0.40 -6.65
C ILE A 35 7.88 -0.34 -7.40
N ASP A 36 8.83 0.40 -7.98
CA ASP A 36 9.95 -0.17 -8.73
C ASP A 36 10.79 -1.11 -7.85
N THR A 37 11.07 -0.71 -6.60
CA THR A 37 11.77 -1.58 -5.63
C THR A 37 10.96 -2.83 -5.30
N PHE A 38 9.65 -2.69 -5.10
CA PHE A 38 8.76 -3.81 -4.82
C PHE A 38 8.74 -4.80 -6.02
N GLU A 39 8.42 -4.33 -7.22
CA GLU A 39 8.31 -5.16 -8.42
C GLU A 39 9.64 -5.83 -8.79
N LYS A 40 10.77 -5.11 -8.68
CA LYS A 40 12.11 -5.66 -8.94
C LYS A 40 12.44 -6.83 -8.01
N ASN A 41 12.12 -6.71 -6.72
CA ASN A 41 12.45 -7.75 -5.74
C ASN A 41 11.47 -8.94 -5.78
N PHE A 42 10.30 -8.75 -6.38
CA PHE A 42 9.33 -9.81 -6.55
C PHE A 42 8.79 -9.88 -7.98
N ALA A 43 9.63 -10.27 -8.93
CA ALA A 43 9.30 -10.40 -10.36
C ALA A 43 8.07 -11.28 -10.70
N GLY A 44 7.52 -12.03 -9.73
CA GLY A 44 6.27 -12.78 -9.88
C GLY A 44 5.01 -12.02 -9.47
N TYR A 45 5.11 -10.81 -8.92
CA TYR A 45 3.94 -9.99 -8.61
C TYR A 45 3.43 -9.27 -9.85
N GLN A 46 2.11 -9.29 -10.01
CA GLN A 46 1.38 -8.60 -11.06
C GLN A 46 0.52 -7.51 -10.42
N CYS A 47 0.52 -6.33 -11.04
CA CYS A 47 -0.34 -5.21 -10.67
C CYS A 47 -1.80 -5.64 -10.78
N GLY A 48 -2.53 -5.55 -9.67
CA GLY A 48 -3.95 -5.84 -9.58
C GLY A 48 -4.81 -4.58 -9.69
N ASN A 49 -5.97 -4.62 -9.06
CA ASN A 49 -6.87 -3.48 -8.99
C ASN A 49 -6.27 -2.33 -8.17
N THR A 50 -6.73 -1.13 -8.48
CA THR A 50 -6.47 0.09 -7.72
C THR A 50 -7.76 0.56 -7.09
N GLN A 51 -7.74 0.80 -5.79
CA GLN A 51 -8.78 1.52 -5.07
C GLN A 51 -8.37 2.98 -4.89
N LEU A 52 -9.30 3.88 -5.12
CA LEU A 52 -9.15 5.31 -4.85
C LEU A 52 -10.30 5.73 -3.93
N GLU A 53 -9.99 6.46 -2.87
CA GLU A 53 -10.99 7.11 -2.03
C GLU A 53 -10.67 8.59 -1.89
N ILE A 54 -11.70 9.44 -2.01
CA ILE A 54 -11.60 10.86 -1.67
C ILE A 54 -12.42 11.15 -0.43
N PHE A 55 -11.99 12.13 0.37
CA PHE A 55 -12.70 12.62 1.55
C PHE A 55 -12.99 14.11 1.41
N PHE A 56 -14.18 14.57 1.77
CA PHE A 56 -14.52 15.99 1.76
C PHE A 56 -15.61 16.35 2.78
N LYS A 57 -15.69 17.64 3.11
CA LYS A 57 -16.67 18.25 4.01
C LYS A 57 -17.84 18.84 3.22
N LYS A 58 -19.06 18.36 3.50
CA LYS A 58 -20.30 18.85 2.83
C LYS A 58 -20.72 20.24 3.30
N ASP A 59 -20.38 20.60 4.54
CA ASP A 59 -20.65 21.90 5.17
C ASP A 59 -19.72 23.02 4.70
N ASN A 60 -18.64 22.67 3.98
CA ASN A 60 -17.74 23.63 3.33
C ASN A 60 -18.10 23.78 1.85
N GLU A 61 -18.79 24.86 1.48
CA GLU A 61 -19.30 25.10 0.12
C GLU A 61 -18.19 25.05 -0.95
N GLN A 62 -17.05 25.69 -0.69
CA GLN A 62 -15.93 25.72 -1.64
C GLN A 62 -15.34 24.33 -1.86
N GLU A 63 -15.17 23.57 -0.78
CA GLU A 63 -14.65 22.20 -0.84
C GLU A 63 -15.64 21.26 -1.52
N LEU A 64 -16.95 21.44 -1.29
CA LEU A 64 -18.00 20.65 -1.93
C LEU A 64 -18.04 20.87 -3.46
N ILE A 65 -17.94 22.11 -3.92
CA ILE A 65 -17.88 22.43 -5.36
C ILE A 65 -16.67 21.74 -6.00
N LEU A 66 -15.49 21.85 -5.36
CA LEU A 66 -14.27 21.23 -5.86
C LEU A 66 -14.34 19.69 -5.83
N ALA A 67 -14.99 19.12 -4.81
CA ALA A 67 -15.25 17.69 -4.73
C ALA A 67 -16.15 17.22 -5.89
N GLN A 68 -17.23 17.94 -6.20
CA GLN A 68 -18.12 17.62 -7.32
C GLN A 68 -17.37 17.64 -8.66
N GLN A 69 -16.53 18.65 -8.89
CA GLN A 69 -15.67 18.72 -10.08
C GLN A 69 -14.68 17.56 -10.14
N THR A 70 -14.05 17.23 -9.01
CA THR A 70 -13.13 16.09 -8.88
C THR A 70 -13.83 14.78 -9.24
N ILE A 71 -15.00 14.52 -8.67
CA ILE A 71 -15.79 13.31 -8.92
C ILE A 71 -16.13 13.19 -10.40
N SER A 72 -16.58 14.29 -11.02
CA SER A 72 -16.93 14.31 -12.44
C SER A 72 -15.73 13.95 -13.33
N LYS A 73 -14.58 14.58 -13.10
CA LYS A 73 -13.37 14.29 -13.89
C LYS A 73 -12.81 12.89 -13.62
N MET A 74 -12.82 12.42 -12.37
CA MET A 74 -12.38 11.07 -12.02
C MET A 74 -13.23 9.99 -12.68
N ASN A 75 -14.55 10.18 -12.75
CA ASN A 75 -15.45 9.25 -13.44
C ASN A 75 -15.11 9.13 -14.93
N ILE A 76 -14.77 10.24 -15.59
CA ILE A 76 -14.34 10.24 -16.99
C ILE A 76 -12.97 9.55 -17.13
N PHE A 77 -12.03 9.86 -16.24
CA PHE A 77 -10.67 9.33 -16.30
C PHE A 77 -10.58 7.82 -16.04
N LEU A 78 -11.36 7.30 -15.07
CA LEU A 78 -11.32 5.90 -14.66
C LEU A 78 -12.18 4.99 -15.56
N GLY A 79 -13.25 5.51 -16.18
CA GLY A 79 -14.25 4.72 -16.90
C GLY A 79 -15.30 4.06 -15.98
N LEU A 80 -16.38 3.54 -16.55
CA LEU A 80 -17.50 2.88 -15.83
C LEU A 80 -17.29 1.35 -15.72
N PRO A 81 -17.82 0.66 -14.68
CA PRO A 81 -18.64 1.16 -13.58
C PRO A 81 -17.86 1.33 -12.28
N VAL A 82 -18.04 2.52 -11.70
CA VAL A 82 -17.53 2.91 -10.39
C VAL A 82 -18.47 2.38 -9.32
N HIS A 83 -18.02 1.48 -8.44
CA HIS A 83 -18.75 1.18 -7.21
C HIS A 83 -18.67 2.36 -6.24
N LYS A 84 -19.63 3.28 -6.37
CA LYS A 84 -19.76 4.45 -5.51
C LYS A 84 -20.36 4.03 -4.16
N TRP A 85 -19.51 3.95 -3.14
CA TRP A 85 -19.97 3.92 -1.75
C TRP A 85 -19.99 5.37 -1.25
N GLU A 86 -21.19 5.91 -1.02
CA GLU A 86 -21.32 7.15 -0.26
C GLU A 86 -21.44 6.78 1.22
N ASN A 87 -20.42 7.13 2.01
CA ASN A 87 -20.59 7.15 3.46
C ASN A 87 -21.12 8.53 3.86
N SER A 88 -22.41 8.60 4.19
CA SER A 88 -23.01 9.77 4.83
C SER A 88 -22.47 9.83 6.27
N GLY A 89 -21.28 10.42 6.43
CA GLY A 89 -20.61 10.49 7.72
C GLY A 89 -21.52 11.05 8.82
N ASN A 90 -21.42 10.48 10.02
CA ASN A 90 -21.85 11.16 11.24
C ASN A 90 -20.76 12.15 11.68
N GLU A 91 -21.02 12.97 12.69
CA GLU A 91 -20.26 14.15 13.18
C GLU A 91 -18.72 14.10 13.17
N TYR A 92 -18.10 12.92 13.03
CA TYR A 92 -16.66 12.67 13.07
C TYR A 92 -16.05 12.14 11.76
N ILE A 93 -16.84 11.82 10.74
CA ILE A 93 -16.39 11.15 9.50
C ILE A 93 -16.67 12.07 8.30
N LYS A 94 -15.61 12.47 7.58
CA LYS A 94 -15.75 13.21 6.32
C LYS A 94 -16.56 12.37 5.32
N THR A 95 -17.34 13.02 4.46
CA THR A 95 -17.99 12.31 3.35
C THR A 95 -16.90 11.70 2.47
N SER A 96 -17.07 10.45 2.07
CA SER A 96 -16.14 9.80 1.14
C SER A 96 -16.83 9.20 -0.07
N ILE A 97 -16.07 9.10 -1.16
CA ILE A 97 -16.43 8.36 -2.36
C ILE A 97 -15.24 7.49 -2.73
N ARG A 98 -15.53 6.23 -3.03
CA ARG A 98 -14.55 5.23 -3.46
C ARG A 98 -14.77 4.81 -4.92
N TRP A 99 -13.68 4.52 -5.60
CA TRP A 99 -13.60 3.90 -6.92
C TRP A 99 -12.71 2.65 -6.85
N GLU A 100 -12.98 1.70 -7.73
CA GLU A 100 -12.06 0.61 -8.06
C GLU A 100 -11.78 0.65 -9.56
N SER A 101 -10.52 0.47 -9.96
CA SER A 101 -10.10 0.43 -11.35
C SER A 101 -9.12 -0.70 -11.59
N SER A 102 -9.39 -1.52 -12.60
CA SER A 102 -8.46 -2.54 -13.11
C SER A 102 -7.60 -2.04 -14.27
N SER A 103 -7.88 -0.84 -14.79
CA SER A 103 -7.25 -0.28 -15.99
C SER A 103 -6.29 0.88 -15.70
N LYS A 104 -6.35 1.44 -14.48
CA LYS A 104 -5.50 2.53 -14.01
C LYS A 104 -4.78 2.09 -12.75
N ASN A 105 -3.45 2.22 -12.76
CA ASN A 105 -2.64 2.05 -11.56
C ASN A 105 -2.54 3.37 -10.79
N ILE A 106 -1.90 3.32 -9.62
CA ILE A 106 -1.74 4.53 -8.81
C ILE A 106 -0.95 5.66 -9.49
N LEU A 107 0.08 5.35 -10.28
CA LEU A 107 0.89 6.36 -10.96
C LEU A 107 0.06 7.11 -12.00
N ASP A 108 -0.84 6.40 -12.71
CA ASP A 108 -1.78 7.02 -13.64
C ASP A 108 -2.67 8.05 -12.93
N ILE A 109 -3.20 7.67 -11.76
CA ILE A 109 -4.09 8.54 -10.96
C ILE A 109 -3.33 9.77 -10.46
N LEU A 110 -2.11 9.61 -9.94
CA LEU A 110 -1.35 10.75 -9.42
C LEU A 110 -0.90 11.70 -10.52
N GLU A 111 -0.54 11.19 -11.70
CA GLU A 111 -0.22 12.05 -12.84
C GLU A 111 -1.46 12.85 -13.27
N PHE A 112 -2.63 12.20 -13.33
CA PHE A 112 -3.90 12.89 -13.56
C PHE A 112 -4.16 14.01 -12.54
N LEU A 113 -3.98 13.74 -11.25
CA LEU A 113 -4.19 14.72 -10.17
C LEU A 113 -3.18 15.87 -10.25
N LYS A 114 -1.93 15.58 -10.61
CA LYS A 114 -0.88 16.59 -10.80
C LYS A 114 -1.20 17.53 -11.96
N VAL A 115 -1.67 17.00 -13.09
CA VAL A 115 -2.08 17.79 -14.26
C VAL A 115 -3.28 18.67 -13.94
N ASN A 116 -4.26 18.15 -13.18
CA ASN A 116 -5.51 18.85 -12.86
C ASN A 116 -5.48 19.60 -11.51
N LYS A 117 -4.32 19.83 -10.90
CA LYS A 117 -4.16 20.29 -9.50
C LYS A 117 -4.94 21.54 -9.07
N ASN A 118 -5.37 22.38 -10.03
CA ASN A 118 -6.13 23.61 -9.78
C ASN A 118 -7.65 23.42 -9.89
N GLU A 119 -8.10 22.27 -10.39
CA GLU A 119 -9.50 21.97 -10.72
C GLU A 119 -10.03 20.73 -9.98
N VAL A 120 -9.20 20.14 -9.12
CA VAL A 120 -9.55 18.99 -8.29
C VAL A 120 -9.16 19.25 -6.85
N LEU A 121 -9.70 18.42 -5.94
CA LEU A 121 -9.34 18.47 -4.53
C LEU A 121 -7.82 18.39 -4.35
N PRO A 122 -7.26 19.05 -3.33
CA PRO A 122 -5.86 18.87 -2.99
C PRO A 122 -5.53 17.41 -2.64
N LEU A 123 -4.27 17.01 -2.89
CA LEU A 123 -3.82 15.62 -2.72
C LEU A 123 -4.09 15.02 -1.32
N PHE A 124 -4.14 15.84 -0.26
CA PHE A 124 -4.40 15.33 1.10
C PHE A 124 -5.85 14.86 1.33
N HIS A 125 -6.72 15.02 0.33
CA HIS A 125 -8.07 14.44 0.33
C HIS A 125 -8.11 13.03 -0.23
N PHE A 126 -6.99 12.49 -0.73
CA PHE A 126 -6.94 11.22 -1.46
C PHE A 126 -6.24 10.14 -0.65
N THR A 127 -6.85 8.95 -0.64
CA THR A 127 -6.22 7.68 -0.28
C THR A 127 -6.22 6.79 -1.51
N LEU A 128 -5.07 6.20 -1.82
CA LEU A 128 -4.89 5.33 -2.99
C LEU A 128 -4.35 4.00 -2.52
N LEU A 129 -4.91 2.91 -3.00
CA LEU A 129 -4.52 1.55 -2.62
C LEU A 129 -4.31 0.73 -3.88
N GLN A 130 -3.12 0.18 -4.06
CA GLN A 130 -2.78 -0.69 -5.17
C GLN A 130 -2.63 -2.12 -4.66
N PHE A 131 -3.42 -3.04 -5.21
CA PHE A 131 -3.31 -4.47 -4.93
C PHE A 131 -2.33 -5.14 -5.88
N TYR A 132 -1.68 -6.20 -5.39
CA TYR A 132 -0.79 -7.04 -6.17
C TYR A 132 -1.04 -8.52 -5.87
N HIS A 133 -0.94 -9.35 -6.90
CA HIS A 133 -1.10 -10.80 -6.82
C HIS A 133 0.20 -11.48 -7.21
N TYR A 134 0.50 -12.65 -6.64
CA TYR A 134 1.73 -13.39 -6.97
C TYR A 134 1.45 -14.59 -7.89
N GLY A 135 2.21 -14.72 -8.96
CA GLY A 135 2.07 -15.79 -9.94
C GLY A 135 0.75 -15.67 -10.72
N THR A 136 0.09 -16.80 -10.95
CA THR A 136 -1.20 -16.87 -11.67
C THR A 136 -2.42 -16.84 -10.75
N THR A 137 -2.23 -16.66 -9.45
CA THR A 137 -3.35 -16.65 -8.49
C THR A 137 -4.06 -15.31 -8.48
N VAL A 138 -5.38 -15.31 -8.43
CA VAL A 138 -6.20 -14.08 -8.29
C VAL A 138 -6.19 -13.53 -6.85
N THR A 139 -5.63 -14.27 -5.89
CA THR A 139 -5.57 -13.84 -4.49
C THR A 139 -4.56 -12.71 -4.31
N GLU A 140 -5.00 -11.61 -3.71
CA GLU A 140 -4.16 -10.47 -3.32
C GLU A 140 -3.18 -10.92 -2.24
N ASN A 141 -1.89 -10.83 -2.55
CA ASN A 141 -0.82 -11.26 -1.65
C ASN A 141 0.01 -10.08 -1.16
N ALA A 142 -0.16 -8.91 -1.77
CA ALA A 142 0.40 -7.67 -1.27
C ALA A 142 -0.51 -6.50 -1.64
N GLN A 143 -0.40 -5.44 -0.88
CA GLN A 143 -1.02 -4.16 -1.18
C GLN A 143 -0.08 -3.05 -0.73
N ILE A 144 -0.13 -1.95 -1.48
CA ILE A 144 0.53 -0.72 -1.10
C ILE A 144 -0.54 0.36 -1.01
N ASN A 145 -0.75 0.87 0.19
CA ASN A 145 -1.66 1.95 0.50
C ASN A 145 -0.87 3.25 0.63
N TYR A 146 -1.38 4.30 0.03
CA TYR A 146 -0.72 5.58 -0.10
C TYR A 146 -1.63 6.65 0.46
N ILE A 147 -1.10 7.32 1.47
CA ILE A 147 -1.80 8.38 2.17
C ILE A 147 -0.95 9.63 2.04
N ILE A 148 -1.55 10.69 1.54
CA ILE A 148 -0.91 12.00 1.48
C ILE A 148 -1.47 12.81 2.62
N ASP A 149 -0.63 13.20 3.56
CA ASP A 149 -1.04 14.05 4.69
C ASP A 149 -0.11 15.25 4.80
N SER A 150 -0.69 16.45 4.82
CA SER A 150 0.05 17.71 4.94
C SER A 150 1.23 17.85 3.96
N GLY A 151 1.04 17.39 2.72
CA GLY A 151 2.07 17.42 1.66
C GLY A 151 3.16 16.36 1.78
N LYS A 152 3.02 15.40 2.71
CA LYS A 152 3.95 14.27 2.90
C LYS A 152 3.32 12.98 2.40
N LEU A 153 4.13 12.15 1.75
CA LEU A 153 3.74 10.80 1.35
C LEU A 153 4.00 9.81 2.49
N PHE A 154 2.96 9.08 2.88
CA PHE A 154 3.03 7.92 3.74
C PHE A 154 2.63 6.66 2.96
N VAL A 155 3.36 5.59 3.21
CA VAL A 155 3.17 4.28 2.58
C VAL A 155 2.87 3.25 3.64
N ASP A 156 1.67 2.67 3.58
CA ASP A 156 1.33 1.46 4.30
C ASP A 156 1.52 0.25 3.38
N LEU A 157 2.36 -0.67 3.83
CA LEU A 157 2.83 -1.81 3.07
C LEU A 157 2.35 -3.08 3.78
N TYR A 158 1.55 -3.86 3.08
CA TYR A 158 1.21 -5.22 3.48
C TYR A 158 1.71 -6.18 2.41
N MET A 159 2.47 -7.19 2.82
CA MET A 159 3.04 -8.15 1.87
C MET A 159 3.14 -9.53 2.49
N ILE A 160 2.71 -10.54 1.75
CA ILE A 160 2.97 -11.95 2.04
C ILE A 160 4.13 -12.39 1.14
N LEU A 161 5.29 -12.69 1.72
CA LEU A 161 6.43 -13.15 0.94
C LEU A 161 6.10 -14.52 0.31
N PRO A 162 6.36 -14.72 -1.00
CA PRO A 162 5.96 -15.94 -1.70
C PRO A 162 6.87 -17.14 -1.42
N TYR A 163 7.84 -16.99 -0.52
CA TYR A 163 8.82 -18.00 -0.13
C TYR A 163 8.49 -18.51 1.27
N SER A 164 8.74 -19.79 1.51
CA SER A 164 8.59 -20.39 2.84
C SER A 164 9.59 -19.79 3.82
N SER A 165 9.23 -19.72 5.10
CA SER A 165 10.04 -19.11 6.16
C SER A 165 11.41 -19.77 6.39
N ASN A 166 11.61 -20.98 5.88
CA ASN A 166 12.87 -21.73 5.95
C ASN A 166 13.75 -21.56 4.71
N GLU A 167 13.31 -20.81 3.69
CA GLU A 167 14.09 -20.56 2.49
C GLU A 167 15.02 -19.36 2.69
N GLU A 168 16.32 -19.54 2.42
CA GLU A 168 17.30 -18.44 2.51
C GLU A 168 16.92 -17.24 1.63
N ARG A 169 16.34 -17.53 0.46
CA ARG A 169 15.85 -16.54 -0.50
C ARG A 169 14.88 -15.53 0.11
N MET A 170 14.09 -15.94 1.10
CA MET A 170 13.15 -15.09 1.81
C MET A 170 13.89 -13.98 2.59
N TYR A 171 14.96 -14.33 3.31
CA TYR A 171 15.80 -13.36 4.03
C TYR A 171 16.55 -12.43 3.09
N GLN A 172 17.05 -12.96 1.97
CA GLN A 172 17.74 -12.17 0.94
C GLN A 172 16.81 -11.09 0.35
N VAL A 173 15.56 -11.44 0.05
CA VAL A 173 14.56 -10.48 -0.44
C VAL A 173 14.25 -9.41 0.60
N ILE A 174 14.06 -9.78 1.87
CA ILE A 174 13.84 -8.78 2.94
C ILE A 174 15.03 -7.84 3.08
N ALA A 175 16.26 -8.36 3.02
CA ALA A 175 17.47 -7.54 3.09
C ALA A 175 17.55 -6.55 1.90
N SER A 176 17.20 -6.99 0.70
CA SER A 176 17.12 -6.10 -0.47
C SER A 176 16.07 -5.00 -0.30
N LEU A 177 14.87 -5.34 0.18
CA LEU A 177 13.83 -4.35 0.46
C LEU A 177 14.27 -3.35 1.53
N TYR A 178 14.89 -3.84 2.61
CA TYR A 178 15.42 -3.00 3.68
C TYR A 178 16.43 -1.97 3.17
N LYS A 179 17.26 -2.36 2.20
CA LYS A 179 18.30 -1.50 1.60
C LYS A 179 17.76 -0.54 0.54
N GLU A 180 16.81 -0.98 -0.27
CA GLU A 180 16.40 -0.26 -1.48
C GLU A 180 15.19 0.67 -1.26
N LEU A 181 14.30 0.36 -0.32
CA LEU A 181 13.12 1.18 -0.03
C LEU A 181 13.51 2.56 0.50
N PRO A 182 12.73 3.62 0.19
CA PRO A 182 13.00 4.98 0.66
C PRO A 182 12.60 5.22 2.14
N PHE A 183 12.41 4.14 2.91
CA PHE A 183 12.10 4.13 4.32
C PHE A 183 12.61 2.82 4.96
N ASN A 184 12.85 2.85 6.26
CA ASN A 184 13.34 1.68 6.97
C ASN A 184 12.19 0.74 7.33
N LEU A 185 12.33 -0.53 6.97
CA LEU A 185 11.51 -1.61 7.51
C LEU A 185 11.98 -1.95 8.92
N ASN A 186 11.06 -2.40 9.79
CA ASN A 186 11.39 -2.83 11.14
C ASN A 186 11.25 -4.36 11.24
N SER A 187 12.28 -5.07 11.70
CA SER A 187 12.25 -6.53 11.91
C SER A 187 11.05 -6.96 12.76
N LYS A 188 10.68 -6.15 13.76
CA LYS A 188 9.55 -6.38 14.68
C LYS A 188 8.17 -6.25 14.02
N ASN A 189 8.09 -5.82 12.77
CA ASN A 189 6.86 -5.75 12.00
C ASN A 189 6.64 -6.98 11.11
N PHE A 190 7.64 -7.85 10.98
CA PHE A 190 7.45 -9.15 10.35
C PHE A 190 6.72 -10.12 11.27
N ARG A 191 5.82 -10.88 10.68
CA ARG A 191 5.00 -11.92 11.30
C ARG A 191 5.14 -13.19 10.48
N ARG A 192 4.86 -14.32 11.10
CA ARG A 192 4.68 -15.58 10.40
C ARG A 192 3.19 -15.81 10.17
N PHE A 193 2.83 -16.20 8.95
CA PHE A 193 1.47 -16.52 8.52
C PHE A 193 1.42 -17.97 8.04
N GLY A 194 0.51 -18.76 8.59
CA GLY A 194 0.37 -20.17 8.24
C GLY A 194 -0.73 -20.85 9.05
N LEU A 195 -0.79 -22.18 8.99
CA LEU A 195 -1.75 -22.99 9.75
C LEU A 195 -1.35 -23.10 11.22
N ASN A 196 -2.33 -22.91 12.11
CA ASN A 196 -2.26 -23.18 13.54
C ASN A 196 -3.49 -24.00 13.97
N LYS A 197 -3.24 -25.22 14.45
CA LYS A 197 -4.22 -26.23 14.90
C LYS A 197 -5.29 -26.56 13.86
N ASN A 198 -6.20 -25.63 13.53
CA ASN A 198 -7.27 -25.77 12.53
C ASN A 198 -7.56 -24.50 11.71
N ARG A 199 -6.79 -23.41 11.87
CA ARG A 199 -7.05 -22.12 11.19
C ARG A 199 -5.76 -21.44 10.76
N ARG A 200 -5.82 -20.59 9.73
CA ARG A 200 -4.72 -19.68 9.40
C ARG A 200 -4.70 -18.51 10.38
N ALA A 201 -3.51 -18.16 10.87
CA ALA A 201 -3.31 -17.06 11.81
C ALA A 201 -1.99 -16.33 11.55
N PHE A 202 -1.84 -15.18 12.19
CA PHE A 202 -0.58 -14.43 12.25
C PHE A 202 0.03 -14.56 13.64
N TRP A 203 1.34 -14.78 13.71
CA TRP A 203 2.07 -14.81 14.97
C TRP A 203 3.40 -14.07 14.88
N ARG A 204 3.93 -13.68 16.04
CA ARG A 204 5.27 -13.09 16.13
C ARG A 204 6.30 -14.12 15.67
N LEU A 205 7.38 -13.64 15.07
CA LEU A 205 8.56 -14.48 14.83
C LEU A 205 9.09 -14.97 16.18
N ASP A 206 9.51 -16.24 16.23
CA ASP A 206 10.28 -16.76 17.37
C ASP A 206 11.67 -16.10 17.43
N SER A 207 12.31 -16.21 18.59
CA SER A 207 13.59 -15.53 18.87
C SER A 207 14.70 -15.92 17.89
N GLU A 208 14.78 -17.20 17.51
CA GLU A 208 15.79 -17.70 16.57
C GLU A 208 15.58 -17.09 15.17
N THR A 209 14.35 -17.14 14.67
CA THR A 209 13.98 -16.58 13.38
C THR A 209 14.18 -15.06 13.34
N LEU A 210 13.87 -14.36 14.43
CA LEU A 210 14.09 -12.92 14.54
C LEU A 210 15.58 -12.56 14.53
N GLN A 211 16.41 -13.27 15.31
CA GLN A 211 17.86 -13.07 15.33
C GLN A 211 18.48 -13.35 13.97
N LEU A 212 18.04 -14.42 13.29
CA LEU A 212 18.48 -14.72 11.93
C LEU A 212 18.12 -13.57 10.98
N LEU A 213 16.88 -13.08 11.01
CA LEU A 213 16.48 -11.93 10.20
C LEU A 213 17.36 -10.70 10.49
N GLU A 214 17.57 -10.36 11.76
CA GLU A 214 18.39 -9.20 12.16
C GLU A 214 19.83 -9.33 11.66
N SER A 215 20.42 -10.52 11.72
CA SER A 215 21.77 -10.77 11.18
C SER A 215 21.88 -10.50 9.67
N TYR A 216 20.81 -10.78 8.90
CA TYR A 216 20.78 -10.48 7.46
C TYR A 216 20.66 -8.97 7.19
N LEU A 217 19.97 -8.24 8.07
CA LEU A 217 19.83 -6.79 7.96
C LEU A 217 21.14 -6.07 8.33
N GLU A 218 21.84 -6.54 9.36
CA GLU A 218 23.12 -5.97 9.81
C GLU A 218 24.26 -6.21 8.80
N ASN A 219 24.43 -7.44 8.32
CA ASN A 219 25.53 -7.82 7.42
C ASN A 219 25.50 -7.14 6.04
N LYS A 220 24.40 -6.49 5.66
CA LYS A 220 24.22 -5.80 4.36
C LYS A 220 24.09 -4.28 4.49
N SER A 221 24.20 -3.77 5.72
CA SER A 221 24.23 -2.34 6.05
C SER A 221 25.63 -1.71 5.90
N GLY A 222 26.65 -2.52 5.58
CA GLY A 222 28.00 -2.10 5.20
C GLY A 222 28.17 -1.79 3.72
#